data_AF-A0A081AC03-F1
#
_entry.id   AF-A0A081AC03-F1
#
_cell.length_a   1.000
_cell.length_b   1.000
_cell.length_c   1.000
_cell.angle_alpha   90.00
_cell.angle_beta   90.00
_cell.angle_gamma   90.00
#
_symmetry.space_group_name_H-M   'P 1'
#
loop_
_entity.id
_entity.type
_entity.pdbx_description
1 polymer ?
#
loop_
_entity_poly.entity_id
_entity_poly.type
_entity_poly.pdbx_seq_one_letter_code
_entity_poly.pdbx_strand_id
1 'polypeptide(L)'
;MEPTPASEERLPQQEVKRLVQEAMATKGFPPVMRYPETVRSDYLLSTLFSRPILVWSSECLQPSKKPFCTISGCTYTPRVKEYKQRVVEEVDTQCHLLYVKYQCTGANKIFFSTVSSAYLQREVRLLVHFPYILTKKFGLSKEVMELVQEGMLSPHGLTSTVDNMKRRREKRYYKLLSLFADRVRQNQLGNPTYMAPNPPIIAQYCSKQNPIGPDTLSVCEVMMRRLQVKKVLRIDHSVKFCKRLKVWPGGTGKRESTKDAKMLLLFQNEIGQIIGRRLTRSENNEETRALFEHVKSVVHTDTGGEEQFVVSDNANAVWSMVSDVFGAGVGVRQDPFHVVQRFTEKVKDKTEKTLLAKRLHDSIYDVDGCLRSPAQMSKRIKEAVGSVSSRHLNCSDHEWMGTLNNNLEQVKRGDLYVENNTYKEGGGPAIRVLSTSQLEGFHSALKKLMARSVSAEVGLRILDVFIL
;
A
#
# COMPACT_ATOMS: atom_id res chain seq x y z
N MET A 1 -7.34 25.97 -10.52
CA MET A 1 -7.69 25.59 -11.90
C MET A 1 -6.50 24.83 -12.47
N GLU A 2 -6.60 23.50 -12.55
CA GLU A 2 -5.54 22.66 -13.15
C GLU A 2 -5.59 22.79 -14.70
N PRO A 3 -4.45 22.75 -15.40
CA PRO A 3 -4.43 22.85 -16.86
C PRO A 3 -5.00 21.58 -17.47
N THR A 4 -6.06 21.74 -18.25
CA THR A 4 -6.56 20.72 -19.18
C THR A 4 -5.39 20.30 -20.09
N PRO A 5 -5.12 19.00 -20.30
CA PRO A 5 -4.13 18.58 -21.29
C PRO A 5 -4.53 19.16 -22.64
N ALA A 6 -3.57 19.76 -23.35
CA ALA A 6 -3.78 20.44 -24.62
C ALA A 6 -4.64 19.60 -25.59
N SER A 7 -5.52 20.28 -26.32
CA SER A 7 -6.53 19.71 -27.22
C SER A 7 -5.99 18.80 -28.33
N GLU A 8 -4.68 18.78 -28.57
CA GLU A 8 -4.04 18.05 -29.67
C GLU A 8 -3.79 16.55 -29.41
N GLU A 9 -3.93 16.05 -28.17
CA GLU A 9 -3.58 14.67 -27.82
C GLU A 9 -4.78 13.72 -27.61
N ARG A 10 -6.00 14.17 -27.87
CA ARG A 10 -7.20 13.33 -27.76
C ARG A 10 -7.64 12.86 -29.13
N LEU A 11 -8.05 11.59 -29.22
CA LEU A 11 -8.70 11.10 -30.43
C LEU A 11 -10.00 11.88 -30.69
N PRO A 12 -10.32 12.23 -31.94
CA PRO A 12 -11.62 12.83 -32.26
C PRO A 12 -12.77 11.94 -31.76
N GLN A 13 -13.82 12.55 -31.23
CA GLN A 13 -14.96 11.79 -30.68
C GLN A 13 -15.61 10.84 -31.69
N GLN A 14 -15.63 11.23 -32.96
CA GLN A 14 -16.10 10.37 -34.05
C GLN A 14 -15.24 9.12 -34.20
N GLU A 15 -13.92 9.24 -34.05
CA GLU A 15 -12.99 8.12 -34.13
C GLU A 15 -13.10 7.19 -32.92
N VAL A 16 -13.25 7.75 -31.71
CA VAL A 16 -13.51 6.95 -30.50
C VAL A 16 -14.79 6.13 -30.67
N LYS A 17 -15.87 6.75 -31.17
CA LYS A 17 -17.13 6.07 -31.45
C LYS A 17 -16.94 4.97 -32.49
N ARG A 18 -16.25 5.25 -33.61
CA ARG A 18 -15.99 4.30 -34.69
C ARG A 18 -15.26 3.06 -34.18
N LEU A 19 -14.16 3.24 -33.45
CA LEU A 19 -13.34 2.16 -32.91
C LEU A 19 -14.09 1.29 -31.89
N VAL A 20 -14.88 1.91 -31.00
CA VAL A 20 -15.72 1.17 -30.04
C VAL A 20 -16.80 0.37 -30.76
N GLN A 21 -17.48 0.95 -31.75
CA GLN A 21 -18.51 0.25 -32.52
C GLN A 21 -17.92 -0.91 -33.33
N GLU A 22 -16.74 -0.73 -33.91
CA GLU A 22 -16.00 -1.79 -34.62
C GLU A 22 -15.64 -2.95 -33.69
N ALA A 23 -15.13 -2.67 -32.49
CA ALA A 23 -14.82 -3.70 -31.48
C ALA A 23 -16.08 -4.46 -31.03
N MET A 24 -17.20 -3.75 -30.87
CA MET A 24 -18.51 -4.35 -30.55
C MET A 24 -19.08 -5.21 -31.70
N ALA A 25 -18.82 -4.83 -32.95
CA ALA A 25 -19.23 -5.60 -34.12
C ALA A 25 -18.44 -6.89 -34.25
N THR A 26 -17.11 -6.81 -34.10
CA THR A 26 -16.17 -7.94 -34.25
C THR A 26 -16.07 -8.84 -33.02
N LYS A 27 -16.81 -8.54 -31.94
CA LYS A 27 -16.70 -9.22 -30.63
C LYS A 27 -15.25 -9.25 -30.13
N GLY A 28 -14.59 -8.09 -30.15
CA GLY A 28 -13.19 -7.91 -29.76
C GLY A 28 -12.94 -8.07 -28.26
N PHE A 29 -13.25 -9.25 -27.70
CA PHE A 29 -12.98 -9.63 -26.33
C PHE A 29 -12.30 -11.02 -26.29
N PRO A 30 -11.22 -11.21 -25.51
CA PRO A 30 -10.58 -10.27 -24.58
C PRO A 30 -9.97 -9.05 -25.31
N PRO A 31 -9.84 -7.91 -24.62
CA PRO A 31 -9.29 -6.70 -25.24
C PRO A 31 -7.82 -6.92 -25.60
N VAL A 32 -7.42 -6.50 -26.81
CA VAL A 32 -6.04 -6.58 -27.30
C VAL A 32 -5.54 -5.17 -27.60
N MET A 33 -4.31 -4.88 -27.17
CA MET A 33 -3.63 -3.63 -27.47
C MET A 33 -3.38 -3.50 -28.97
N ARG A 34 -3.88 -2.43 -29.60
CA ARG A 34 -3.62 -2.12 -31.01
C ARG A 34 -2.47 -1.12 -31.11
N TYR A 35 -1.32 -1.63 -31.54
CA TYR A 35 -0.12 -0.84 -31.76
C TYR A 35 -0.12 -0.25 -33.19
N PRO A 36 0.23 1.03 -33.39
CA PRO A 36 0.33 1.61 -34.73
C PRO A 36 1.21 0.80 -35.69
N GLU A 37 2.29 0.23 -35.18
CA GLU A 37 3.24 -0.59 -35.94
C GLU A 37 2.72 -1.98 -36.34
N THR A 38 1.58 -2.44 -35.78
CA THR A 38 1.02 -3.79 -36.06
C THR A 38 -0.03 -3.79 -37.16
N VAL A 39 -0.52 -2.62 -37.55
CA VAL A 39 -1.58 -2.50 -38.55
C VAL A 39 -0.95 -2.49 -39.94
N ARG A 40 -1.21 -3.55 -40.73
CA ARG A 40 -0.54 -3.82 -42.02
C ARG A 40 -1.07 -3.03 -43.23
N SER A 41 -2.11 -2.20 -43.08
CA SER A 41 -2.70 -1.43 -44.19
C SER A 41 -2.10 -0.02 -44.35
N ASP A 42 -2.37 0.62 -45.49
CA ASP A 42 -1.82 1.89 -45.99
C ASP A 42 -2.04 3.12 -45.07
N TYR A 43 -1.44 3.11 -43.89
CA TYR A 43 -1.50 4.25 -42.97
C TYR A 43 -0.50 5.34 -43.33
N LEU A 44 -0.91 6.56 -43.03
CA LEU A 44 -0.05 7.74 -43.03
C LEU A 44 1.12 7.50 -42.07
N LEU A 45 2.36 7.61 -42.56
CA LEU A 45 3.58 7.48 -41.76
C LEU A 45 3.60 8.38 -40.50
N SER A 46 2.82 9.47 -40.52
CA SER A 46 2.64 10.38 -39.38
C SER A 46 1.97 9.72 -38.16
N THR A 47 1.21 8.63 -38.31
CA THR A 47 0.51 7.97 -37.20
C THR A 47 1.35 6.90 -36.50
N LEU A 48 2.51 6.52 -37.05
CA LEU A 48 3.35 5.44 -36.50
C LEU A 48 3.83 5.73 -35.07
N PHE A 49 4.03 7.01 -34.73
CA PHE A 49 4.47 7.45 -33.40
C PHE A 49 3.31 7.79 -32.45
N SER A 50 2.07 7.50 -32.83
CA SER A 50 0.90 7.73 -31.98
C SER A 50 0.81 6.74 -30.81
N ARG A 51 0.00 7.07 -29.80
CA ARG A 51 -0.26 6.18 -28.67
C ARG A 51 -1.03 4.94 -29.14
N PRO A 52 -0.66 3.73 -28.68
CA PRO A 52 -1.48 2.54 -28.87
C PRO A 52 -2.89 2.71 -28.30
N ILE A 53 -3.82 1.89 -28.79
CA ILE A 53 -5.23 1.97 -28.43
C ILE A 53 -5.68 0.63 -27.88
N LEU A 54 -6.32 0.65 -26.72
CA LEU A 54 -7.04 -0.48 -26.15
C LEU A 54 -8.53 -0.14 -26.06
N VAL A 55 -9.35 -0.95 -26.72
CA VAL A 55 -10.81 -0.77 -26.72
C VAL A 55 -11.45 -1.71 -25.72
N TRP A 56 -12.01 -1.15 -24.65
CA TRP A 56 -12.79 -1.91 -23.66
C TRP A 56 -14.25 -1.96 -24.08
N SER A 57 -14.72 -3.15 -24.46
CA SER A 57 -16.07 -3.40 -24.97
C SER A 57 -16.63 -4.70 -24.40
N SER A 58 -16.64 -4.82 -23.08
CA SER A 58 -17.19 -5.95 -22.32
C SER A 58 -18.61 -6.36 -22.72
N GLU A 59 -19.38 -5.42 -23.23
CA GLU A 59 -20.78 -5.56 -23.61
C GLU A 59 -20.96 -6.51 -24.80
N CYS A 60 -19.91 -6.75 -25.60
CA CYS A 60 -19.96 -7.72 -26.69
C CYS A 60 -20.10 -9.18 -26.20
N LEU A 61 -19.83 -9.44 -24.92
CA LEU A 61 -20.07 -10.73 -24.27
C LEU A 61 -21.57 -10.99 -24.02
N GLN A 62 -22.39 -9.94 -24.01
CA GLN A 62 -23.83 -10.06 -23.79
C GLN A 62 -24.54 -10.36 -25.12
N PRO A 63 -25.51 -11.29 -25.17
CA PRO A 63 -26.27 -11.57 -26.39
C PRO A 63 -26.94 -10.33 -26.99
N SER A 64 -27.42 -9.43 -26.12
CA SER A 64 -28.06 -8.17 -26.49
C SER A 64 -27.07 -7.10 -26.98
N LYS A 65 -25.76 -7.33 -26.84
CA LYS A 65 -24.68 -6.33 -27.01
C LYS A 65 -24.89 -5.05 -26.19
N LYS A 66 -25.58 -5.16 -25.06
CA LYS A 66 -25.85 -4.06 -24.14
C LYS A 66 -25.30 -4.39 -22.75
N PRO A 67 -24.83 -3.40 -21.99
CA PRO A 67 -24.33 -3.62 -20.64
C PRO A 67 -25.48 -3.94 -19.68
N PHE A 68 -25.16 -4.58 -18.56
CA PHE A 68 -26.06 -4.62 -17.40
C PHE A 68 -25.97 -3.33 -16.58
N CYS A 69 -27.02 -3.00 -15.83
CA CYS A 69 -26.99 -1.87 -14.90
C CYS A 69 -26.12 -2.19 -13.67
N THR A 70 -25.48 -1.20 -13.05
CA THR A 70 -24.74 -1.43 -11.79
C THR A 70 -25.63 -1.62 -10.56
N ILE A 71 -26.92 -1.25 -10.63
CA ILE A 71 -27.89 -1.49 -9.55
C ILE A 71 -28.29 -2.97 -9.57
N SER A 72 -28.14 -3.64 -8.43
CA SER A 72 -28.58 -5.03 -8.25
C SER A 72 -30.08 -5.17 -8.49
N GLY A 73 -30.50 -6.21 -9.22
CA GLY A 73 -31.91 -6.45 -9.55
C GLY A 73 -32.53 -5.51 -10.59
N CYS A 74 -31.78 -4.54 -11.14
CA CYS A 74 -32.30 -3.64 -12.17
C CYS A 74 -32.50 -4.36 -13.52
N THR A 75 -33.73 -4.37 -14.02
CA THR A 75 -34.13 -4.97 -15.32
C THR A 75 -34.07 -4.00 -16.50
N TYR A 76 -33.88 -2.70 -16.22
CA TYR A 76 -33.82 -1.67 -17.25
C TYR A 76 -32.55 -1.79 -18.10
N THR A 77 -32.74 -1.62 -19.41
CA THR A 77 -31.64 -1.63 -20.38
C THR A 77 -30.94 -0.26 -20.42
N PRO A 78 -29.65 -0.17 -20.08
CA PRO A 78 -28.91 1.09 -20.12
C PRO A 78 -28.74 1.60 -21.56
N ARG A 79 -28.76 2.92 -21.72
CA ARG A 79 -28.51 3.60 -23.00
C ARG A 79 -27.12 4.23 -23.02
N VAL A 80 -26.48 4.24 -24.19
CA VAL A 80 -25.20 4.93 -24.38
C VAL A 80 -25.41 6.42 -24.10
N LYS A 81 -24.61 6.97 -23.20
CA LYS A 81 -24.58 8.42 -22.94
C LYS A 81 -23.41 9.08 -23.64
N GLU A 82 -22.23 8.46 -23.58
CA GLU A 82 -21.01 9.05 -24.14
C GLU A 82 -19.95 7.98 -24.40
N TYR A 83 -19.23 8.11 -25.50
CA TYR A 83 -18.00 7.37 -25.74
C TYR A 83 -16.84 8.10 -25.08
N LYS A 84 -16.09 7.40 -24.23
CA LYS A 84 -15.03 7.95 -23.41
C LYS A 84 -13.68 7.41 -23.86
N GLN A 85 -12.67 8.23 -23.62
CA GLN A 85 -11.27 7.86 -23.78
C GLN A 85 -10.50 8.38 -22.58
N ARG A 86 -9.42 7.71 -22.24
CA ARG A 86 -8.45 8.14 -21.23
C ARG A 86 -7.06 7.64 -21.57
N VAL A 87 -6.03 8.41 -21.22
CA VAL A 87 -4.65 7.95 -21.28
C VAL A 87 -4.31 7.14 -20.02
N VAL A 88 -3.70 5.97 -20.22
CA VAL A 88 -3.25 5.05 -19.17
C VAL A 88 -1.78 4.69 -19.38
N GLU A 89 -1.08 4.33 -18.31
CA GLU A 89 0.32 3.97 -18.34
C GLU A 89 0.51 2.48 -18.62
N GLU A 90 1.35 2.20 -19.63
CA GLU A 90 1.96 0.90 -19.88
C GLU A 90 3.46 0.96 -19.61
N VAL A 91 4.11 -0.19 -19.60
CA VAL A 91 5.55 -0.27 -19.39
C VAL A 91 6.31 0.47 -20.50
N ASP A 92 6.00 0.13 -21.75
CA ASP A 92 6.75 0.56 -22.93
C ASP A 92 6.16 1.80 -23.62
N THR A 93 5.02 2.33 -23.12
CA THR A 93 4.31 3.48 -23.73
C THR A 93 3.17 4.00 -22.83
N GLN A 94 2.51 5.06 -23.26
CA GLN A 94 1.16 5.43 -22.84
C GLN A 94 0.15 4.98 -23.87
N CYS A 95 -1.02 4.52 -23.40
CA CYS A 95 -2.09 3.98 -24.23
C CYS A 95 -3.39 4.79 -24.09
N HIS A 96 -4.19 4.87 -25.15
CA HIS A 96 -5.59 5.28 -25.08
C HIS A 96 -6.50 4.10 -24.72
N LEU A 97 -7.07 4.14 -23.51
CA LEU A 97 -8.17 3.28 -23.10
C LEU A 97 -9.51 3.89 -23.56
N LEU A 98 -10.19 3.23 -24.48
CA LEU A 98 -11.52 3.61 -24.96
C LEU A 98 -12.59 2.78 -24.26
N TYR A 99 -13.66 3.41 -23.79
CA TYR A 99 -14.74 2.75 -23.08
C TYR A 99 -16.05 3.54 -23.18
N VAL A 100 -17.16 2.99 -22.70
CA VAL A 100 -18.48 3.61 -22.83
C VAL A 100 -19.04 4.01 -21.47
N LYS A 101 -19.63 5.20 -21.42
CA LYS A 101 -20.46 5.68 -20.31
C LYS A 101 -21.92 5.46 -20.67
N TYR A 102 -22.65 4.82 -19.76
CA TYR A 102 -24.07 4.51 -19.89
C TYR A 102 -24.91 5.28 -18.89
N GLN A 103 -26.19 5.39 -19.22
CA GLN A 103 -27.23 5.86 -18.32
C GLN A 103 -28.29 4.77 -18.16
N CYS A 104 -28.62 4.42 -16.92
CA CYS A 104 -29.77 3.56 -16.64
C CYS A 104 -31.07 4.27 -17.05
N THR A 105 -32.02 3.54 -17.63
CA THR A 105 -33.32 4.07 -18.07
C THR A 105 -34.41 3.96 -17.00
N GLY A 106 -34.11 3.36 -15.84
CA GLY A 106 -35.02 3.31 -14.69
C GLY A 106 -35.13 4.65 -13.94
N ALA A 107 -35.99 4.67 -12.91
CA ALA A 107 -36.37 5.89 -12.18
C ALA A 107 -35.18 6.74 -11.69
N ASN A 108 -34.12 6.09 -11.19
CA ASN A 108 -32.96 6.77 -10.60
C ASN A 108 -31.98 7.36 -11.65
N LYS A 109 -32.17 7.08 -12.95
CA LYS A 109 -31.38 7.63 -14.08
C LYS A 109 -29.85 7.68 -13.88
N ILE A 110 -29.29 6.73 -13.12
CA ILE A 110 -27.88 6.73 -12.72
C ILE A 110 -26.93 6.62 -13.92
N PHE A 111 -25.73 7.17 -13.77
CA PHE A 111 -24.66 7.06 -14.76
C PHE A 111 -23.56 6.12 -14.27
N PHE A 112 -23.04 5.29 -15.16
CA PHE A 112 -21.89 4.44 -14.87
C PHE A 112 -21.04 4.21 -16.13
N SER A 113 -19.82 3.76 -15.94
CA SER A 113 -18.91 3.37 -17.02
C SER A 113 -18.56 1.90 -16.89
N THR A 114 -18.28 1.23 -18.00
CA THR A 114 -17.94 -0.20 -18.00
C THR A 114 -16.57 -0.53 -17.42
N VAL A 115 -15.78 0.51 -17.11
CA VAL A 115 -14.49 0.42 -16.39
C VAL A 115 -14.61 0.81 -14.90
N SER A 116 -15.83 1.06 -14.41
CA SER A 116 -16.04 1.41 -13.00
C SER A 116 -15.97 0.16 -12.13
N SER A 117 -15.47 0.31 -10.90
CA SER A 117 -15.37 -0.78 -9.92
C SER A 117 -16.73 -1.47 -9.70
N ALA A 118 -17.81 -0.70 -9.54
CA ALA A 118 -19.16 -1.24 -9.38
C ALA A 118 -19.64 -2.09 -10.57
N TYR A 119 -19.20 -1.77 -11.79
CA TYR A 119 -19.53 -2.57 -12.98
C TYR A 119 -18.66 -3.82 -13.09
N LEU A 120 -17.34 -3.68 -12.92
CA LEU A 120 -16.40 -4.79 -13.02
C LEU A 120 -16.62 -5.86 -11.95
N GLN A 121 -17.01 -5.46 -10.72
CA GLN A 121 -17.27 -6.38 -9.62
C GLN A 121 -18.55 -7.21 -9.77
N ARG A 122 -19.49 -6.80 -10.63
CA ARG A 122 -20.72 -7.59 -10.88
C ARG A 122 -20.44 -8.91 -11.58
N GLU A 123 -19.32 -9.03 -12.28
CA GLU A 123 -18.95 -10.24 -13.02
C GLU A 123 -17.45 -10.49 -12.94
N VAL A 124 -17.06 -11.56 -12.24
CA VAL A 124 -15.65 -11.93 -11.97
C VAL A 124 -14.83 -12.03 -13.27
N ARG A 125 -15.42 -12.52 -14.36
CA ARG A 125 -14.75 -12.62 -15.68
C ARG A 125 -14.26 -11.27 -16.17
N LEU A 126 -15.00 -10.19 -15.94
CA LEU A 126 -14.59 -8.84 -16.34
C LEU A 126 -13.40 -8.35 -15.54
N LEU A 127 -13.35 -8.66 -14.24
CA LEU A 127 -12.22 -8.29 -13.37
C LEU A 127 -10.92 -8.98 -13.80
N VAL A 128 -10.99 -10.24 -14.21
CA VAL A 128 -9.84 -11.02 -14.68
C VAL A 128 -9.25 -10.38 -15.95
N HIS A 129 -10.09 -10.07 -16.92
CA HIS A 129 -9.66 -9.55 -18.22
C HIS A 129 -9.40 -8.05 -18.26
N PHE A 130 -9.86 -7.28 -17.27
CA PHE A 130 -9.58 -5.85 -17.22
C PHE A 130 -8.09 -5.62 -16.86
N PRO A 131 -7.28 -4.99 -17.73
CA PRO A 131 -5.82 -4.97 -17.56
C PRO A 131 -5.31 -3.81 -16.72
N TYR A 132 -6.20 -2.93 -16.23
CA TYR A 132 -5.82 -1.68 -15.57
C TYR A 132 -6.33 -1.57 -14.13
N ILE A 133 -5.61 -0.81 -13.32
CA ILE A 133 -6.08 -0.20 -12.07
C ILE A 133 -6.32 1.28 -12.34
N LEU A 134 -7.56 1.73 -12.18
CA LEU A 134 -7.95 3.11 -12.47
C LEU A 134 -8.22 3.91 -11.20
N THR A 135 -7.69 5.12 -11.14
CA THR A 135 -8.03 6.15 -10.13
C THR A 135 -8.71 7.35 -10.80
N LYS A 136 -9.11 8.38 -10.05
CA LYS A 136 -9.62 9.63 -10.65
C LYS A 136 -8.57 10.34 -11.52
N LYS A 137 -7.29 10.25 -11.16
CA LYS A 137 -6.19 10.99 -11.83
C LYS A 137 -5.40 10.12 -12.83
N PHE A 138 -5.07 8.89 -12.47
CA PHE A 138 -4.24 7.99 -13.30
C PHE A 138 -4.90 6.64 -13.62
N GLY A 139 -4.33 5.91 -14.57
CA GLY A 139 -4.60 4.49 -14.80
C GLY A 139 -3.29 3.75 -15.05
N LEU A 140 -3.06 2.64 -14.37
CA LEU A 140 -1.82 1.85 -14.44
C LEU A 140 -2.15 0.45 -14.93
N SER A 141 -1.37 -0.11 -15.84
CA SER A 141 -1.52 -1.52 -16.19
C SER A 141 -1.05 -2.44 -15.07
N LYS A 142 -1.55 -3.67 -15.06
CA LYS A 142 -1.10 -4.71 -14.11
C LYS A 142 0.41 -4.95 -14.23
N GLU A 143 0.95 -4.90 -15.44
CA GLU A 143 2.39 -5.05 -15.71
C GLU A 143 3.22 -3.88 -15.13
N VAL A 144 2.69 -2.65 -15.19
CA VAL A 144 3.31 -1.52 -14.48
C VAL A 144 3.29 -1.74 -12.97
N MET A 145 2.20 -2.28 -12.42
CA MET A 145 2.12 -2.59 -10.99
C MET A 145 3.09 -3.69 -10.56
N GLU A 146 3.29 -4.71 -11.39
CA GLU A 146 4.30 -5.75 -11.18
C GLU A 146 5.71 -5.16 -11.15
N LEU A 147 6.04 -4.28 -12.10
CA LEU A 147 7.33 -3.57 -12.12
C LEU A 147 7.51 -2.60 -10.95
N VAL A 148 6.42 -1.97 -10.49
CA VAL A 148 6.42 -1.14 -9.28
C VAL A 148 6.71 -2.02 -8.08
N GLN A 149 6.06 -3.17 -7.96
CA GLN A 149 6.31 -4.13 -6.88
C GLN A 149 7.75 -4.64 -6.90
N GLU A 150 8.29 -5.04 -8.05
CA GLU A 150 9.69 -5.43 -8.20
C GLU A 150 10.65 -4.28 -7.84
N GLY A 151 10.33 -3.06 -8.29
CA GLY A 151 11.05 -1.84 -7.97
C GLY A 151 11.07 -1.51 -6.49
N MET A 152 9.96 -1.73 -5.80
CA MET A 152 9.85 -1.55 -4.36
C MET A 152 10.75 -2.53 -3.59
N LEU A 153 10.93 -3.74 -4.13
CA LEU A 153 11.79 -4.78 -3.55
C LEU A 153 13.27 -4.65 -3.96
N SER A 154 13.58 -3.82 -4.97
CA SER A 154 14.92 -3.64 -5.52
C SER A 154 15.79 -2.68 -4.68
N PRO A 155 17.11 -2.95 -4.54
CA PRO A 155 18.05 -2.02 -3.88
C PRO A 155 18.14 -0.64 -4.53
N HIS A 156 17.77 -0.53 -5.81
CA HIS A 156 17.80 0.72 -6.58
C HIS A 156 16.43 1.40 -6.67
N GLY A 157 15.39 0.78 -6.09
CA GLY A 157 14.13 1.44 -5.84
C GLY A 157 13.26 1.74 -7.06
N LEU A 158 12.19 2.51 -6.82
CA LEU A 158 11.26 2.97 -7.87
C LEU A 158 11.93 3.91 -8.87
N THR A 159 12.98 4.63 -8.48
CA THR A 159 13.79 5.43 -9.42
C THR A 159 14.34 4.56 -10.54
N SER A 160 14.89 3.39 -10.20
CA SER A 160 15.38 2.44 -11.19
C SER A 160 14.27 1.85 -12.06
N THR A 161 13.07 1.65 -11.51
CA THR A 161 11.88 1.23 -12.27
C THR A 161 11.46 2.29 -13.27
N VAL A 162 11.38 3.55 -12.84
CA VAL A 162 11.04 4.68 -13.70
C VAL A 162 12.10 4.86 -14.79
N ASP A 163 13.39 4.75 -14.45
CA ASP A 163 14.47 4.81 -15.44
C ASP A 163 14.43 3.62 -16.41
N ASN A 164 14.07 2.42 -15.94
CA ASN A 164 13.85 1.26 -16.79
C ASN A 164 12.71 1.51 -17.78
N MET A 165 11.57 2.03 -17.31
CA MET A 165 10.44 2.42 -18.18
C MET A 165 10.86 3.49 -19.19
N LYS A 166 11.60 4.52 -18.78
CA LYS A 166 12.14 5.55 -19.71
C LYS A 166 13.01 4.91 -20.79
N ARG A 167 13.95 4.04 -20.42
CA ARG A 167 14.81 3.32 -21.36
C ARG A 167 14.03 2.42 -22.31
N ARG A 168 12.99 1.74 -21.81
CA ARG A 168 12.12 0.89 -22.66
C ARG A 168 11.32 1.72 -23.66
N ARG A 169 10.76 2.85 -23.23
CA ARG A 169 10.05 3.80 -24.10
C ARG A 169 10.97 4.41 -25.16
N GLU A 170 12.20 4.76 -24.78
CA GLU A 170 13.24 5.20 -25.71
C GLU A 170 13.63 4.09 -26.70
N LYS A 171 13.81 2.86 -26.23
CA LYS A 171 14.08 1.71 -27.10
C LYS A 171 12.94 1.49 -28.11
N ARG A 172 11.68 1.67 -27.69
CA ARG A 172 10.52 1.62 -28.60
C ARG A 172 10.59 2.72 -29.66
N TYR A 173 10.98 3.94 -29.32
CA TYR A 173 11.19 5.02 -30.29
C TYR A 173 12.14 4.60 -31.41
N TYR A 174 13.31 4.06 -31.07
CA TYR A 174 14.26 3.62 -32.10
C TYR A 174 13.73 2.47 -32.96
N LYS A 175 12.95 1.54 -32.37
CA LYS A 175 12.25 0.51 -33.14
C LYS A 175 11.26 1.11 -34.14
N LEU A 176 10.46 2.09 -33.71
CA LEU A 176 9.52 2.80 -34.59
C LEU A 176 10.24 3.59 -35.67
N LEU A 177 11.37 4.22 -35.36
CA LEU A 177 12.18 4.96 -36.33
C LEU A 177 12.76 4.03 -37.41
N SER A 178 13.20 2.83 -37.05
CA SER A 178 13.64 1.83 -38.03
C SER A 178 12.50 1.39 -38.96
N LEU A 179 11.30 1.14 -38.41
CA LEU A 179 10.12 0.82 -39.21
C LEU A 179 9.70 1.97 -40.13
N PHE A 180 9.80 3.21 -39.63
CA PHE A 180 9.55 4.41 -40.41
C PHE A 180 10.50 4.47 -41.62
N ALA A 181 11.81 4.31 -41.38
CA ALA A 181 12.82 4.36 -42.44
C ALA A 181 12.63 3.25 -43.49
N ASP A 182 12.31 2.02 -43.06
CA ASP A 182 12.00 0.92 -43.96
C ASP A 182 10.78 1.22 -44.85
N ARG A 183 9.71 1.75 -44.26
CA ARG A 183 8.49 2.08 -45.02
C ARG A 183 8.69 3.27 -45.96
N VAL A 184 9.47 4.28 -45.58
CA VAL A 184 9.88 5.36 -46.50
C VAL A 184 10.62 4.79 -47.72
N ARG A 185 11.58 3.89 -47.48
CA ARG A 185 12.32 3.23 -48.56
C ARG A 185 11.40 2.45 -49.49
N GLN A 186 10.48 1.65 -48.94
CA GLN A 186 9.49 0.91 -49.73
C GLN A 186 8.60 1.84 -50.58
N ASN A 187 8.12 2.94 -49.99
CA ASN A 187 7.30 3.91 -50.72
C ASN A 187 8.08 4.61 -51.84
N GLN A 188 9.37 4.89 -51.62
CA GLN A 188 10.25 5.48 -52.65
C GLN A 188 10.56 4.50 -53.79
N LEU A 189 10.62 3.20 -53.52
CA LEU A 189 10.74 2.18 -54.57
C LEU A 189 9.49 2.13 -55.46
N GLY A 190 8.29 2.26 -54.87
CA GLY A 190 7.04 2.31 -55.61
C GLY A 190 6.74 3.67 -56.26
N ASN A 191 7.26 4.76 -55.69
CA ASN A 191 7.14 6.12 -56.18
C ASN A 191 8.41 6.95 -55.85
N PRO A 192 9.34 7.12 -56.80
CA PRO A 192 10.60 7.85 -56.58
C PRO A 192 10.44 9.31 -56.13
N THR A 193 9.27 9.92 -56.38
CA THR A 193 8.96 11.30 -55.98
C THR A 193 8.33 11.40 -54.59
N TYR A 194 8.20 10.28 -53.88
CA TYR A 194 7.59 10.25 -52.54
C TYR A 194 8.38 11.09 -51.53
N MET A 195 7.71 12.10 -50.97
CA MET A 195 8.23 12.93 -49.89
C MET A 195 7.68 12.43 -48.56
N ALA A 196 8.57 11.93 -47.70
CA ALA A 196 8.20 11.44 -46.38
C ALA A 196 7.94 12.61 -45.41
N PRO A 197 7.00 12.46 -44.44
CA PRO A 197 6.88 13.42 -43.35
C PRO A 197 8.13 13.37 -42.45
N ASN A 198 8.36 14.42 -41.65
CA ASN A 198 9.43 14.38 -40.65
C ASN A 198 8.98 13.56 -39.44
N PRO A 199 9.74 12.52 -39.02
CA PRO A 199 9.46 11.83 -37.77
C PRO A 199 9.73 12.76 -36.59
N PRO A 200 9.04 12.60 -35.45
CA PRO A 200 9.35 13.34 -34.24
C PRO A 200 10.77 13.00 -33.79
N ILE A 201 11.50 13.99 -33.25
CA ILE A 201 12.80 13.72 -32.63
C ILE A 201 12.61 13.00 -31.29
N ILE A 202 13.64 12.29 -30.82
CA ILE A 202 13.60 11.53 -29.55
C ILE A 202 13.10 12.36 -28.37
N ALA A 203 13.56 13.61 -28.24
CA ALA A 203 13.15 14.50 -27.15
C ALA A 203 11.64 14.80 -27.18
N GLN A 204 11.05 14.99 -28.38
CA GLN A 204 9.62 15.21 -28.56
C GLN A 204 8.80 13.96 -28.29
N TYR A 205 9.31 12.78 -28.66
CA TYR A 205 8.63 11.52 -28.36
C TYR A 205 8.68 11.20 -26.87
N CYS A 206 9.86 11.30 -26.24
CA CYS A 206 10.06 10.98 -24.83
C CYS A 206 9.33 11.95 -23.90
N SER A 207 9.17 13.23 -24.27
CA SER A 207 8.37 14.17 -23.47
C SER A 207 6.89 13.78 -23.43
N LYS A 208 6.33 13.31 -24.55
CA LYS A 208 4.95 12.82 -24.64
C LYS A 208 4.74 11.45 -23.98
N GLN A 209 5.82 10.68 -23.85
CA GLN A 209 5.82 9.32 -23.32
C GLN A 209 6.52 9.27 -21.96
N ASN A 210 6.61 10.36 -21.22
CA ASN A 210 7.29 10.35 -19.93
C ASN A 210 6.49 9.50 -18.92
N PRO A 211 7.09 8.49 -18.26
CA PRO A 211 6.37 7.71 -17.26
C PRO A 211 6.04 8.54 -16.02
N ILE A 212 5.04 8.06 -15.27
CA ILE A 212 4.70 8.61 -13.97
C ILE A 212 5.92 8.53 -13.03
N GLY A 213 6.13 9.59 -12.25
CA GLY A 213 7.27 9.72 -11.34
C GLY A 213 7.18 8.80 -10.11
N PRO A 214 8.32 8.54 -9.44
CA PRO A 214 8.41 7.61 -8.31
C PRO A 214 7.49 7.99 -7.14
N ASP A 215 7.27 9.28 -6.90
CA ASP A 215 6.39 9.75 -5.81
C ASP A 215 4.92 9.38 -6.04
N THR A 216 4.48 9.38 -7.28
CA THR A 216 3.10 8.98 -7.64
C THR A 216 2.94 7.45 -7.67
N LEU A 217 4.04 6.72 -7.90
CA LEU A 217 4.10 5.26 -7.79
C LEU A 217 4.25 4.78 -6.32
N SER A 218 4.54 5.68 -5.38
CA SER A 218 4.52 5.42 -3.93
C SER A 218 3.08 5.33 -3.41
N VAL A 219 2.35 4.34 -3.90
CA VAL A 219 0.94 4.06 -3.56
C VAL A 219 0.74 3.83 -2.05
N CYS A 220 1.81 3.46 -1.35
CA CYS A 220 1.84 3.06 0.05
C CYS A 220 1.37 4.14 1.02
N GLU A 221 1.82 5.39 0.90
CA GLU A 221 1.36 6.47 1.78
C GLU A 221 -0.11 6.82 1.54
N VAL A 222 -0.57 6.73 0.28
CA VAL A 222 -1.97 6.95 -0.07
C VAL A 222 -2.85 5.81 0.45
N MET A 223 -2.35 4.58 0.46
CA MET A 223 -3.03 3.41 1.05
C MET A 223 -3.12 3.54 2.56
N MET A 224 -2.01 3.88 3.24
CA MET A 224 -1.98 4.10 4.70
C MET A 224 -3.06 5.09 5.15
N ARG A 225 -3.26 6.20 4.42
CA ARG A 225 -4.31 7.21 4.70
C ARG A 225 -5.76 6.73 4.48
N ARG A 226 -5.95 5.56 3.87
CA ARG A 226 -7.27 4.96 3.64
C ARG A 226 -7.54 3.77 4.55
N LEU A 227 -6.53 3.29 5.26
CA LEU A 227 -6.71 2.30 6.32
C LEU A 227 -7.50 2.94 7.46
N GLN A 228 -8.09 2.09 8.30
CA GLN A 228 -8.85 2.52 9.46
C GLN A 228 -8.31 1.81 10.70
N VAL A 229 -8.40 2.52 11.82
CA VAL A 229 -8.30 1.96 13.16
C VAL A 229 -9.71 1.95 13.72
N LYS A 230 -10.25 0.75 13.93
CA LYS A 230 -11.58 0.60 14.54
C LYS A 230 -11.47 0.44 16.04
N LYS A 231 -10.45 -0.31 16.51
CA LYS A 231 -10.34 -0.68 17.92
C LYS A 231 -8.97 -0.38 18.51
N VAL A 232 -7.87 -0.69 17.81
CA VAL A 232 -6.53 -0.50 18.39
C VAL A 232 -5.49 0.01 17.42
N LEU A 233 -4.78 1.04 17.90
CA LEU A 233 -3.56 1.56 17.32
C LEU A 233 -2.36 1.08 18.14
N ARG A 234 -1.53 0.20 17.58
CA ARG A 234 -0.28 -0.24 18.22
C ARG A 234 0.86 0.66 17.78
N ILE A 235 1.66 1.10 18.74
CA ILE A 235 2.85 1.90 18.49
C ILE A 235 4.08 1.19 19.00
N ASP A 236 5.11 1.14 18.19
CA ASP A 236 6.36 0.45 18.53
C ASP A 236 7.58 1.17 17.96
N HIS A 237 8.67 1.18 18.72
CA HIS A 237 9.96 1.70 18.30
C HIS A 237 10.94 0.57 17.99
N SER A 238 11.30 0.41 16.71
CA SER A 238 12.30 -0.56 16.27
C SER A 238 13.69 0.06 16.11
N VAL A 239 14.58 -0.17 17.08
CA VAL A 239 16.02 0.14 16.95
C VAL A 239 16.70 -0.84 15.99
N LYS A 240 16.28 -2.11 16.01
CA LYS A 240 16.94 -3.21 15.27
C LYS A 240 16.88 -2.99 13.76
N PHE A 241 15.77 -2.46 13.26
CA PHE A 241 15.62 -2.06 11.87
C PHE A 241 16.65 -1.00 11.46
N CYS A 242 16.74 0.09 12.22
CA CYS A 242 17.64 1.20 11.92
C CYS A 242 19.12 0.83 11.95
N LYS A 243 19.53 -0.14 12.79
CA LYS A 243 20.90 -0.68 12.77
C LYS A 243 21.31 -1.28 11.41
N ARG A 244 20.33 -1.74 10.62
CA ARG A 244 20.53 -2.30 9.28
C ARG A 244 20.47 -1.24 8.18
N LEU A 245 20.00 -0.03 8.49
CA LEU A 245 20.01 1.08 7.54
C LEU A 245 21.41 1.68 7.46
N LYS A 246 21.87 1.92 6.23
CA LYS A 246 23.16 2.53 5.94
C LYS A 246 23.02 3.67 4.94
N VAL A 247 23.94 4.61 5.00
CA VAL A 247 24.15 5.65 4.00
C VAL A 247 25.35 5.24 3.15
N TRP A 248 25.27 5.53 1.86
CA TRP A 248 26.38 5.40 0.91
C TRP A 248 26.82 6.80 0.49
N PRO A 249 27.81 7.39 1.18
CA PRO A 249 28.40 8.64 0.74
C PRO A 249 29.03 8.40 -0.63
N GLY A 250 28.56 9.14 -1.64
CA GLY A 250 28.90 8.93 -3.05
C GLY A 250 30.40 8.70 -3.27
N GLY A 251 30.74 7.61 -3.97
CA GLY A 251 32.10 7.33 -4.46
C GLY A 251 33.07 6.65 -3.50
N THR A 252 32.77 6.49 -2.21
CA THR A 252 33.74 5.95 -1.24
C THR A 252 33.68 4.43 -1.05
N GLY A 253 32.60 3.78 -1.49
CA GLY A 253 32.33 2.36 -1.25
C GLY A 253 32.10 1.98 0.23
N LYS A 254 32.22 2.95 1.17
CA LYS A 254 32.06 2.73 2.61
C LYS A 254 30.61 2.93 3.03
N ARG A 255 30.14 2.06 3.92
CA ARG A 255 28.78 2.10 4.49
C ARG A 255 28.81 2.78 5.83
N GLU A 256 28.02 3.83 6.00
CA GLU A 256 27.94 4.58 7.26
C GLU A 256 26.57 4.42 7.90
N SER A 257 26.49 4.53 9.23
CA SER A 257 25.19 4.55 9.93
C SER A 257 24.56 5.94 9.84
N THR A 258 23.25 6.01 9.65
CA THR A 258 22.52 7.29 9.63
C THR A 258 22.48 7.90 11.04
N LYS A 259 23.10 9.06 11.23
CA LYS A 259 23.10 9.76 12.54
C LYS A 259 21.69 10.18 12.98
N ASP A 260 20.82 10.48 12.01
CA ASP A 260 19.48 11.01 12.22
C ASP A 260 18.36 9.95 12.26
N ALA A 261 18.65 8.69 11.96
CA ALA A 261 17.66 7.61 11.92
C ALA A 261 18.10 6.46 12.81
N LYS A 262 17.96 6.65 14.13
CA LYS A 262 18.37 5.65 15.13
C LYS A 262 17.25 4.65 15.44
N MET A 263 16.00 5.03 15.23
CA MET A 263 14.84 4.18 15.46
C MET A 263 13.79 4.35 14.38
N LEU A 264 12.94 3.35 14.24
CA LEU A 264 11.77 3.37 13.38
C LEU A 264 10.55 3.30 14.28
N LEU A 265 9.76 4.38 14.29
CA LEU A 265 8.44 4.40 14.89
C LEU A 265 7.42 3.82 13.90
N LEU A 266 6.66 2.84 14.34
CA LEU A 266 5.64 2.14 13.55
C LEU A 266 4.28 2.18 14.22
N PHE A 267 3.26 2.48 13.43
CA PHE A 267 1.87 2.47 13.82
C PHE A 267 1.15 1.36 13.05
N GLN A 268 0.48 0.46 13.78
CA GLN A 268 -0.30 -0.64 13.21
C GLN A 268 -1.73 -0.62 13.71
N ASN A 269 -2.69 -0.99 12.86
CA ASN A 269 -4.08 -1.18 13.28
C ASN A 269 -4.29 -2.55 13.97
N GLU A 270 -5.53 -2.83 14.38
CA GLU A 270 -5.90 -4.05 15.10
C GLU A 270 -5.51 -5.35 14.38
N ILE A 271 -5.46 -5.36 13.04
CA ILE A 271 -5.10 -6.53 12.22
C ILE A 271 -3.62 -6.56 11.79
N GLY A 272 -2.81 -5.61 12.23
CA GLY A 272 -1.36 -5.59 12.01
C GLY A 272 -0.91 -4.89 10.72
N GLN A 273 -1.80 -4.23 9.99
CA GLN A 273 -1.43 -3.40 8.85
C GLN A 273 -0.70 -2.15 9.32
N ILE A 274 0.37 -1.76 8.63
CA ILE A 274 1.06 -0.51 8.90
C ILE A 274 0.20 0.65 8.40
N ILE A 275 -0.18 1.56 9.30
CA ILE A 275 -0.96 2.77 8.99
C ILE A 275 -0.10 4.04 9.05
N GLY A 276 1.10 3.95 9.62
CA GLY A 276 2.03 5.05 9.74
C GLY A 276 3.42 4.57 10.10
N ARG A 277 4.45 5.24 9.57
CA ARG A 277 5.85 4.94 9.88
C ARG A 277 6.71 6.19 9.84
N ARG A 278 7.71 6.28 10.71
CA ARG A 278 8.67 7.41 10.74
C ARG A 278 10.03 6.96 11.25
N LEU A 279 11.11 7.41 10.60
CA LEU A 279 12.46 7.29 11.17
C LEU A 279 12.67 8.42 12.18
N THR A 280 13.17 8.08 13.36
CA THR A 280 13.35 9.01 14.48
C THR A 280 14.78 8.99 15.00
N ARG A 281 15.21 10.12 15.56
CA ARG A 281 16.55 10.28 16.15
C ARG A 281 16.66 9.61 17.51
N SER A 282 15.55 9.56 18.24
CA SER A 282 15.39 9.00 19.58
C SER A 282 13.90 8.84 19.87
N GLU A 283 13.55 8.46 21.11
CA GLU A 283 12.16 8.43 21.59
C GLU A 283 11.71 9.88 21.84
N ASN A 284 11.82 10.73 20.81
CA ASN A 284 11.48 12.14 20.89
C ASN A 284 9.97 12.31 20.74
N ASN A 285 9.36 12.92 21.75
CA ASN A 285 7.93 13.21 21.79
C ASN A 285 7.43 14.02 20.59
N GLU A 286 8.25 14.91 20.01
CA GLU A 286 7.83 15.72 18.86
C GLU A 286 7.62 14.87 17.60
N GLU A 287 8.50 13.89 17.33
CA GLU A 287 8.41 13.04 16.14
C GLU A 287 7.24 12.05 16.27
N THR A 288 7.01 11.54 17.48
CA THR A 288 5.84 10.73 17.82
C THR A 288 4.54 11.51 17.66
N ARG A 289 4.51 12.75 18.17
CA ARG A 289 3.34 13.64 18.02
C ARG A 289 3.04 13.94 16.56
N ALA A 290 4.06 14.25 15.77
CA ALA A 290 3.90 14.52 14.35
C ALA A 290 3.30 13.31 13.60
N LEU A 291 3.66 12.08 13.97
CA LEU A 291 3.06 10.89 13.39
C LEU A 291 1.61 10.67 13.87
N PHE A 292 1.30 10.91 15.14
CA PHE A 292 -0.10 10.88 15.63
C PHE A 292 -0.99 11.86 14.87
N GLU A 293 -0.56 13.11 14.70
CA GLU A 293 -1.31 14.11 13.92
C GLU A 293 -1.50 13.66 12.46
N HIS A 294 -0.50 12.99 11.88
CA HIS A 294 -0.59 12.47 10.52
C HIS A 294 -1.65 11.38 10.36
N VAL A 295 -1.80 10.50 11.36
CA VAL A 295 -2.77 9.38 11.32
C VAL A 295 -4.10 9.72 11.97
N LYS A 296 -4.29 10.94 12.47
CA LYS A 296 -5.51 11.36 13.16
C LYS A 296 -6.79 11.07 12.38
N SER A 297 -6.76 11.25 11.07
CA SER A 297 -7.93 11.03 10.21
C SER A 297 -8.32 9.56 10.03
N VAL A 298 -7.42 8.61 10.33
CA VAL A 298 -7.69 7.16 10.22
C VAL A 298 -8.12 6.54 11.55
N VAL A 299 -8.03 7.30 12.64
CA VAL A 299 -8.54 6.90 13.97
C VAL A 299 -9.91 7.54 14.16
N HIS A 300 -10.96 6.73 14.15
CA HIS A 300 -12.33 7.23 14.25
C HIS A 300 -12.75 7.40 15.71
N THR A 301 -13.04 8.62 16.16
CA THR A 301 -13.59 8.85 17.50
C THR A 301 -15.11 8.60 17.60
N ASP A 302 -15.80 8.37 16.49
CA ASP A 302 -17.23 8.04 16.43
C ASP A 302 -17.42 6.56 16.12
N THR A 303 -17.25 5.72 17.14
CA THR A 303 -17.27 4.25 17.06
C THR A 303 -18.63 3.63 17.41
N GLY A 304 -19.69 4.42 17.53
CA GLY A 304 -21.00 3.88 17.97
C GLY A 304 -20.95 3.24 19.37
N GLY A 305 -19.99 3.64 20.21
CA GLY A 305 -19.82 3.17 21.59
C GLY A 305 -18.70 2.14 21.82
N GLU A 306 -17.95 1.73 20.79
CA GLU A 306 -16.78 0.86 21.01
C GLU A 306 -15.55 1.62 21.50
N GLU A 307 -14.93 1.15 22.59
CA GLU A 307 -13.71 1.74 23.12
C GLU A 307 -12.51 1.56 22.17
N GLN A 308 -11.72 2.61 22.00
CA GLN A 308 -10.48 2.60 21.25
C GLN A 308 -9.27 2.76 22.14
N PHE A 309 -8.17 2.09 21.77
CA PHE A 309 -6.95 2.17 22.54
C PHE A 309 -5.69 2.38 21.69
N VAL A 310 -4.75 3.14 22.24
CA VAL A 310 -3.35 3.14 21.81
C VAL A 310 -2.57 2.18 22.69
N VAL A 311 -1.88 1.21 22.09
CA VAL A 311 -1.05 0.24 22.80
C VAL A 311 0.42 0.58 22.58
N SER A 312 1.15 0.81 23.66
CA SER A 312 2.56 1.23 23.64
C SER A 312 3.43 0.42 24.59
N ASP A 313 4.70 0.25 24.22
CA ASP A 313 5.77 -0.20 25.10
C ASP A 313 5.99 0.70 26.33
N ASN A 314 5.63 1.98 26.27
CA ASN A 314 5.65 2.92 27.38
C ASN A 314 4.39 3.79 27.42
N ALA A 315 3.29 3.21 27.92
CA ALA A 315 1.99 3.88 28.04
C ALA A 315 2.05 5.23 28.76
N ASN A 316 2.86 5.34 29.82
CA ASN A 316 3.01 6.57 30.60
C ASN A 316 3.60 7.72 29.78
N ALA A 317 4.54 7.44 28.87
CA ALA A 317 5.20 8.48 28.09
C ALA A 317 4.28 9.09 27.02
N VAL A 318 3.34 8.30 26.49
CA VAL A 318 2.48 8.74 25.39
C VAL A 318 1.08 9.16 25.84
N TRP A 319 0.69 8.90 27.09
CA TRP A 319 -0.68 9.10 27.55
C TRP A 319 -1.22 10.52 27.33
N SER A 320 -0.47 11.54 27.76
CA SER A 320 -0.87 12.94 27.58
C SER A 320 -0.97 13.32 26.10
N MET A 321 -0.03 12.85 25.29
CA MET A 321 0.00 13.13 23.84
C MET A 321 -1.16 12.48 23.10
N VAL A 322 -1.53 11.25 23.46
CA VAL A 322 -2.69 10.56 22.89
C VAL A 322 -3.98 11.30 23.24
N SER A 323 -4.14 11.70 24.50
CA SER A 323 -5.28 12.48 24.95
C SER A 323 -5.38 13.82 24.22
N ASP A 324 -4.27 14.52 24.01
CA ASP A 324 -4.24 15.78 23.25
C ASP A 324 -4.64 15.62 21.78
N VAL A 325 -4.12 14.58 21.10
CA VAL A 325 -4.26 14.43 19.65
C VAL A 325 -5.60 13.80 19.29
N PHE A 326 -6.00 12.72 19.97
CA PHE A 326 -7.20 11.95 19.65
C PHE A 326 -8.39 12.25 20.56
N GLY A 327 -8.16 12.94 21.68
CA GLY A 327 -9.18 13.24 22.69
C GLY A 327 -9.22 12.20 23.82
N ALA A 328 -9.86 12.58 24.93
CA ALA A 328 -9.95 11.77 26.14
C ALA A 328 -10.72 10.45 25.98
N GLY A 329 -11.44 10.26 24.87
CA GLY A 329 -12.17 9.02 24.56
C GLY A 329 -11.27 7.87 24.08
N VAL A 330 -10.01 8.14 23.71
CA VAL A 330 -9.05 7.10 23.32
C VAL A 330 -8.20 6.70 24.52
N GLY A 331 -8.36 5.46 24.98
CA GLY A 331 -7.58 4.92 26.07
C GLY A 331 -6.13 4.62 25.67
N VAL A 332 -5.25 4.51 26.65
CA VAL A 332 -3.85 4.10 26.43
C VAL A 332 -3.60 2.85 27.25
N ARG A 333 -2.94 1.87 26.65
CA ARG A 333 -2.63 0.58 27.25
C ARG A 333 -1.16 0.23 27.09
N GLN A 334 -0.64 -0.45 28.09
CA GLN A 334 0.72 -0.96 28.11
C GLN A 334 0.76 -2.29 27.34
N ASP A 335 1.74 -2.44 26.45
CA ASP A 335 1.96 -3.68 25.71
C ASP A 335 2.37 -4.81 26.66
N PRO A 336 1.58 -5.92 26.75
CA PRO A 336 1.93 -7.08 27.54
C PRO A 336 3.26 -7.74 27.18
N PHE A 337 3.65 -7.73 25.89
CA PHE A 337 4.92 -8.34 25.46
C PHE A 337 6.10 -7.63 26.13
N HIS A 338 6.09 -6.30 26.11
CA HIS A 338 7.14 -5.49 26.72
C HIS A 338 7.18 -5.65 28.24
N VAL A 339 6.04 -5.88 28.91
CA VAL A 339 6.03 -6.22 30.34
C VAL A 339 6.75 -7.55 30.61
N VAL A 340 6.46 -8.60 29.84
CA VAL A 340 7.17 -9.89 29.96
C VAL A 340 8.66 -9.72 29.64
N GLN A 341 8.99 -8.91 28.63
CA GLN A 341 10.38 -8.63 28.24
C GLN A 341 11.16 -7.94 29.36
N ARG A 342 10.61 -6.90 30.02
CA ARG A 342 11.26 -6.18 31.11
C ARG A 342 11.72 -7.09 32.26
N PHE A 343 10.93 -8.11 32.59
CA PHE A 343 11.31 -9.09 33.61
C PHE A 343 12.32 -10.10 33.07
N THR A 344 12.04 -10.67 31.90
CA THR A 344 12.89 -11.74 31.35
C THR A 344 14.29 -11.26 31.01
N GLU A 345 14.48 -10.02 30.54
CA GLU A 345 15.81 -9.44 30.28
C GLU A 345 16.71 -9.39 31.52
N LYS A 346 16.12 -9.35 32.72
CA LYS A 346 16.83 -9.35 34.01
C LYS A 346 17.22 -10.74 34.50
N VAL A 347 16.81 -11.79 33.78
CA VAL A 347 17.14 -13.19 34.08
C VAL A 347 18.25 -13.67 33.16
N LYS A 348 19.35 -14.15 33.76
CA LYS A 348 20.52 -14.67 33.00
C LYS A 348 20.37 -16.12 32.57
N ASP A 349 19.73 -16.95 33.39
CA ASP A 349 19.51 -18.35 33.07
C ASP A 349 18.42 -18.51 32.00
N LYS A 350 18.71 -19.30 30.95
CA LYS A 350 17.82 -19.45 29.79
C LYS A 350 16.55 -20.26 30.13
N THR A 351 16.68 -21.26 30.98
CA THR A 351 15.57 -22.13 31.38
C THR A 351 14.61 -21.37 32.28
N GLU A 352 15.14 -20.68 33.29
CA GLU A 352 14.36 -19.80 34.18
C GLU A 352 13.72 -18.64 33.42
N LYS A 353 14.41 -18.05 32.46
CA LYS A 353 13.84 -17.03 31.56
C LYS A 353 12.61 -17.55 30.83
N THR A 354 12.68 -18.76 30.28
CA THR A 354 11.57 -19.39 29.54
C THR A 354 10.41 -19.73 30.48
N LEU A 355 10.72 -20.25 31.67
CA LEU A 355 9.73 -20.57 32.70
C LEU A 355 9.01 -19.33 33.21
N LEU A 356 9.74 -18.25 33.48
CA LEU A 356 9.18 -16.96 33.91
C LEU A 356 8.30 -16.36 32.82
N ALA A 357 8.73 -16.38 31.55
CA ALA A 357 7.93 -15.88 30.44
C ALA A 357 6.56 -16.59 30.37
N LYS A 358 6.56 -17.92 30.51
CA LYS A 358 5.33 -18.71 30.57
C LYS A 358 4.47 -18.36 31.79
N ARG A 359 5.06 -18.28 32.99
CA ARG A 359 4.33 -17.90 34.21
C ARG A 359 3.72 -16.51 34.13
N LEU A 360 4.40 -15.55 33.53
CA LEU A 360 3.89 -14.19 33.32
C LEU A 360 2.77 -14.18 32.27
N HIS A 361 2.90 -14.93 31.18
CA HIS A 361 1.80 -15.12 30.22
C HIS A 361 0.56 -15.69 30.91
N ASP A 362 0.74 -16.77 31.69
CA ASP A 362 -0.31 -17.42 32.49
C ASP A 362 -0.77 -16.58 33.69
N SER A 363 -0.14 -15.43 33.95
CA SER A 363 -0.60 -14.43 34.92
C SER A 363 -1.52 -13.40 34.28
N ILE A 364 -1.24 -13.05 33.02
CA ILE A 364 -1.99 -12.07 32.22
C ILE A 364 -3.26 -12.71 31.62
N TYR A 365 -3.15 -13.91 31.05
CA TYR A 365 -4.25 -14.58 30.33
C TYR A 365 -4.77 -15.82 31.05
N ASP A 366 -6.09 -15.97 31.11
CA ASP A 366 -6.73 -17.21 31.57
C ASP A 366 -6.65 -18.33 30.53
N VAL A 367 -7.24 -19.49 30.89
CA VAL A 367 -7.22 -20.70 30.06
C VAL A 367 -7.97 -20.52 28.74
N ASP A 368 -8.92 -19.58 28.69
CA ASP A 368 -9.69 -19.23 27.49
C ASP A 368 -8.99 -18.14 26.67
N GLY A 369 -7.86 -17.62 27.18
CA GLY A 369 -7.09 -16.56 26.54
C GLY A 369 -7.65 -15.16 26.76
N CYS A 370 -8.57 -14.98 27.70
CA CYS A 370 -9.08 -13.68 28.12
C CYS A 370 -8.13 -13.03 29.13
N LEU A 371 -8.16 -11.69 29.21
CA LEU A 371 -7.36 -10.96 30.19
C LEU A 371 -7.95 -11.16 31.59
N ARG A 372 -7.10 -11.48 32.55
CA ARG A 372 -7.50 -11.49 33.96
C ARG A 372 -7.77 -10.08 34.46
N SER A 373 -8.65 -9.97 35.45
CA SER A 373 -8.88 -8.70 36.16
C SER A 373 -7.59 -8.14 36.76
N PRO A 374 -7.45 -6.81 36.90
CA PRO A 374 -6.27 -6.17 37.51
C PRO A 374 -5.86 -6.77 38.86
N ALA A 375 -6.83 -7.11 39.71
CA ALA A 375 -6.59 -7.70 41.03
C ALA A 375 -5.96 -9.10 40.93
N GLN A 376 -6.52 -9.97 40.08
CA GLN A 376 -6.01 -11.31 39.85
C GLN A 376 -4.65 -11.28 39.14
N MET A 377 -4.50 -10.44 38.12
CA MET A 377 -3.27 -10.25 37.36
C MET A 377 -2.12 -9.80 38.28
N SER A 378 -2.37 -8.80 39.14
CA SER A 378 -1.38 -8.29 40.10
C SER A 378 -0.88 -9.38 41.06
N LYS A 379 -1.82 -10.17 41.62
CA LYS A 379 -1.48 -11.27 42.54
C LYS A 379 -0.59 -12.31 41.85
N ARG A 380 -0.97 -12.76 40.66
CA ARG A 380 -0.24 -13.79 39.91
C ARG A 380 1.12 -13.32 39.41
N ILE A 381 1.23 -12.06 38.94
CA ILE A 381 2.53 -11.47 38.57
C ILE A 381 3.46 -11.45 39.78
N LYS A 382 2.97 -11.03 40.95
CA LYS A 382 3.77 -11.01 42.19
C LYS A 382 4.28 -12.41 42.56
N GLU A 383 3.43 -13.43 42.45
CA GLU A 383 3.80 -14.84 42.69
C GLU A 383 4.84 -15.34 41.66
N ALA A 384 4.61 -15.07 40.37
CA ALA A 384 5.51 -15.48 39.29
C ALA A 384 6.90 -14.85 39.44
N VAL A 385 6.97 -13.53 39.70
CA VAL A 385 8.22 -12.79 39.88
C VAL A 385 8.92 -13.21 41.18
N GLY A 386 8.18 -13.41 42.27
CA GLY A 386 8.73 -13.85 43.56
C GLY A 386 9.29 -15.28 43.56
N SER A 387 8.90 -16.10 42.58
CA SER A 387 9.41 -17.47 42.43
C SER A 387 10.82 -17.57 41.83
N VAL A 388 11.36 -16.48 41.31
CA VAL A 388 12.69 -16.45 40.68
C VAL A 388 13.76 -16.22 41.76
N SER A 389 14.71 -17.15 41.87
CA SER A 389 15.82 -17.01 42.81
C SER A 389 16.83 -15.94 42.35
N SER A 390 17.33 -15.13 43.29
CA SER A 390 18.34 -14.08 43.06
C SER A 390 19.58 -14.59 42.34
N ARG A 391 19.95 -15.86 42.53
CA ARG A 391 21.07 -16.50 41.82
C ARG A 391 20.92 -16.51 40.30
N HIS A 392 19.70 -16.42 39.78
CA HIS A 392 19.39 -16.41 38.33
C HIS A 392 19.23 -15.00 37.76
N LEU A 393 19.34 -13.96 38.59
CA LEU A 393 19.24 -12.57 38.14
C LEU A 393 20.60 -12.04 37.66
N ASN A 394 20.55 -11.06 36.76
CA ASN A 394 21.69 -10.23 36.34
C ASN A 394 21.61 -8.79 36.87
N CYS A 395 20.63 -8.50 37.72
CA CYS A 395 20.40 -7.19 38.34
C CYS A 395 20.41 -7.30 39.87
N SER A 396 20.40 -6.15 40.55
CA SER A 396 20.24 -6.11 42.01
C SER A 396 18.81 -6.46 42.44
N ASP A 397 18.63 -6.90 43.68
CA ASP A 397 17.30 -7.14 44.27
C ASP A 397 16.47 -5.85 44.32
N HIS A 398 17.12 -4.71 44.57
CA HIS A 398 16.46 -3.40 44.53
C HIS A 398 15.91 -3.09 43.14
N GLU A 399 16.70 -3.30 42.08
CA GLU A 399 16.25 -3.11 40.70
C GLU A 399 15.15 -4.10 40.30
N TRP A 400 15.25 -5.35 40.74
CA TRP A 400 14.23 -6.38 40.52
C TRP A 400 12.89 -5.99 41.13
N MET A 401 12.90 -5.61 42.42
CA MET A 401 11.71 -5.18 43.14
C MET A 401 11.15 -3.86 42.63
N GLY A 402 12.01 -2.91 42.23
CA GLY A 402 11.58 -1.69 41.56
C GLY A 402 10.84 -1.97 40.26
N THR A 403 11.32 -2.94 39.46
CA THR A 403 10.64 -3.39 38.24
C THR A 403 9.26 -3.98 38.56
N LEU A 404 9.16 -4.83 39.59
CA LEU A 404 7.89 -5.40 40.03
C LEU A 404 6.90 -4.30 40.43
N ASN A 405 7.31 -3.40 41.33
CA ASN A 405 6.44 -2.36 41.87
C ASN A 405 5.91 -1.44 40.76
N ASN A 406 6.78 -1.00 39.84
CA ASN A 406 6.38 -0.15 38.71
C ASN A 406 5.34 -0.82 37.81
N ASN A 407 5.52 -2.10 37.48
CA ASN A 407 4.55 -2.83 36.65
C ASN A 407 3.25 -3.13 37.42
N LEU A 408 3.31 -3.41 38.73
CA LEU A 408 2.10 -3.60 39.54
C LEU A 408 1.25 -2.34 39.62
N GLU A 409 1.85 -1.15 39.73
CA GLU A 409 1.09 0.11 39.66
C GLU A 409 0.40 0.28 38.30
N GLN A 410 1.07 -0.05 37.19
CA GLN A 410 0.44 -0.06 35.86
C GLN A 410 -0.75 -1.02 35.78
N VAL A 411 -0.60 -2.24 36.29
CA VAL A 411 -1.68 -3.23 36.32
C VAL A 411 -2.86 -2.73 37.14
N LYS A 412 -2.63 -2.19 38.34
CA LYS A 412 -3.68 -1.67 39.23
C LYS A 412 -4.47 -0.52 38.61
N ARG A 413 -3.83 0.34 37.82
CA ARG A 413 -4.49 1.42 37.07
C ARG A 413 -5.31 0.92 35.89
N GLY A 414 -5.18 -0.35 35.51
CA GLY A 414 -5.88 -0.94 34.36
C GLY A 414 -5.11 -0.79 33.05
N ASP A 415 -3.84 -0.39 33.07
CA ASP A 415 -3.05 -0.14 31.85
C ASP A 415 -2.85 -1.43 31.03
N LEU A 416 -2.97 -2.61 31.63
CA LEU A 416 -2.89 -3.92 30.98
C LEU A 416 -4.25 -4.63 30.80
N TYR A 417 -5.36 -3.90 30.98
CA TYR A 417 -6.70 -4.49 30.98
C TYR A 417 -7.63 -3.82 29.96
N VAL A 418 -8.38 -4.65 29.24
CA VAL A 418 -9.54 -4.26 28.43
C VAL A 418 -10.62 -5.31 28.63
N GLU A 419 -11.88 -4.88 28.77
CA GLU A 419 -12.99 -5.79 29.05
C GLU A 419 -13.20 -6.78 27.90
N ASN A 420 -13.25 -6.26 26.66
CA ASN A 420 -13.32 -7.09 25.46
C ASN A 420 -11.97 -7.09 24.71
N ASN A 421 -11.10 -8.06 25.04
CA ASN A 421 -9.78 -8.22 24.43
C ASN A 421 -9.80 -8.86 23.02
N THR A 422 -10.95 -8.91 22.34
CA THR A 422 -11.05 -9.51 21.01
C THR A 422 -11.56 -8.52 19.97
N TYR A 423 -11.05 -8.65 18.74
CA TYR A 423 -11.52 -7.95 17.56
C TYR A 423 -11.82 -8.98 16.46
N LYS A 424 -12.92 -8.78 15.71
CA LYS A 424 -13.31 -9.66 14.61
C LYS A 424 -13.54 -8.83 13.37
N GLU A 425 -12.92 -9.23 12.26
CA GLU A 425 -13.10 -8.60 10.96
C GLU A 425 -13.54 -9.64 9.93
N GLY A 426 -14.62 -9.34 9.19
CA GLY A 426 -14.98 -10.05 7.96
C GLY A 426 -15.11 -11.57 8.06
N GLY A 427 -15.60 -12.11 9.19
CA GLY A 427 -15.74 -13.56 9.39
C GLY A 427 -14.44 -14.31 9.66
N GLY A 428 -13.31 -13.61 9.78
CA GLY A 428 -12.01 -14.18 10.15
C GLY A 428 -11.91 -14.58 11.63
N PRO A 429 -10.81 -15.26 12.02
CA PRO A 429 -10.56 -15.62 13.41
C PRO A 429 -10.46 -14.38 14.30
N ALA A 430 -10.88 -14.50 15.56
CA ALA A 430 -10.77 -13.41 16.52
C ALA A 430 -9.30 -13.04 16.78
N ILE A 431 -9.00 -11.76 16.71
CA ILE A 431 -7.67 -11.19 16.95
C ILE A 431 -7.63 -10.63 18.36
N ARG A 432 -6.61 -11.00 19.13
CA ARG A 432 -6.40 -10.41 20.47
C ARG A 432 -5.94 -8.97 20.34
N VAL A 433 -6.53 -8.09 21.12
CA VAL A 433 -6.22 -6.66 21.06
C VAL A 433 -4.91 -6.37 21.80
N LEU A 434 -4.82 -6.80 23.05
CA LEU A 434 -3.60 -6.91 23.84
C LEU A 434 -3.10 -8.36 23.75
N SER A 435 -1.90 -8.54 23.19
CA SER A 435 -1.27 -9.84 22.97
C SER A 435 0.22 -9.78 23.30
N THR A 436 0.77 -10.85 23.89
CA THR A 436 2.21 -10.96 24.16
C THR A 436 3.03 -11.44 22.94
N SER A 437 2.49 -11.42 21.71
CA SER A 437 3.21 -11.99 20.55
C SER A 437 3.11 -11.20 19.23
N GLN A 438 2.23 -10.20 19.15
CA GLN A 438 1.90 -9.58 17.86
C GLN A 438 3.06 -8.81 17.23
N LEU A 439 3.77 -8.00 18.04
CA LEU A 439 4.93 -7.25 17.55
C LEU A 439 6.15 -8.15 17.36
N GLU A 440 6.27 -9.25 18.10
CA GLU A 440 7.36 -10.21 17.93
C GLU A 440 7.34 -10.86 16.54
N GLY A 441 6.16 -11.27 16.07
CA GLY A 441 5.99 -11.82 14.71
C GLY A 441 6.44 -10.83 13.64
N PHE A 442 6.05 -9.56 13.78
CA PHE A 442 6.47 -8.48 12.90
C PHE A 442 7.99 -8.26 12.93
N HIS A 443 8.58 -8.09 14.11
CA HIS A 443 10.04 -7.90 14.26
C HIS A 443 10.83 -9.11 13.72
N SER A 444 10.31 -10.32 13.89
CA SER A 444 10.90 -11.54 13.35
C SER A 444 10.84 -11.58 11.82
N ALA A 445 9.69 -11.23 11.23
CA ALA A 445 9.53 -11.11 9.78
C ALA A 445 10.45 -10.02 9.20
N LEU A 446 10.49 -8.85 9.83
CA LEU A 446 11.34 -7.74 9.44
C LEU A 446 12.83 -8.11 9.51
N LYS A 447 13.25 -8.82 10.55
CA LYS A 447 14.61 -9.36 10.68
C LYS A 447 14.95 -10.35 9.57
N LYS A 448 14.00 -11.20 9.16
CA LYS A 448 14.19 -12.15 8.05
C LYS A 448 14.32 -11.43 6.70
N LEU A 449 13.49 -10.42 6.45
CA LEU A 449 13.52 -9.62 5.22
C LEU A 449 14.79 -8.75 5.13
N MET A 450 15.25 -8.21 6.25
CA MET A 450 16.48 -7.42 6.33
C MET A 450 17.71 -8.28 6.69
N ALA A 451 17.96 -9.33 5.90
CA ALA A 451 19.14 -10.17 6.07
C ALA A 451 20.47 -9.43 5.79
N ARG A 452 20.42 -8.28 5.10
CA ARG A 452 21.57 -7.46 4.72
C ARG A 452 21.32 -5.98 5.06
N SER A 453 22.40 -5.21 5.18
CA SER A 453 22.29 -3.77 5.35
C SER A 453 21.79 -3.13 4.04
N VAL A 454 20.84 -2.21 4.16
CA VAL A 454 20.17 -1.55 3.01
C VAL A 454 20.13 -0.03 3.22
N SER A 455 19.82 0.73 2.18
CA SER A 455 19.59 2.18 2.33
C SER A 455 18.33 2.45 3.13
N ALA A 456 18.22 3.65 3.72
CA ALA A 456 17.00 4.07 4.42
C ALA A 456 15.77 3.97 3.52
N GLU A 457 15.90 4.41 2.26
CA GLU A 457 14.85 4.33 1.24
C GLU A 457 14.40 2.88 0.98
N VAL A 458 15.35 1.96 0.79
CA VAL A 458 15.04 0.53 0.55
C VAL A 458 14.44 -0.12 1.78
N GLY A 459 15.00 0.15 2.97
CA GLY A 459 14.46 -0.37 4.22
C GLY A 459 13.01 0.07 4.43
N LEU A 460 12.73 1.36 4.23
CA LEU A 460 11.37 1.90 4.36
C LEU A 460 10.40 1.28 3.34
N ARG A 461 10.86 0.92 2.15
CA ARG A 461 10.05 0.20 1.15
C ARG A 461 9.82 -1.27 1.49
N ILE A 462 10.74 -1.94 2.18
CA ILE A 462 10.49 -3.29 2.71
C ILE A 462 9.32 -3.27 3.70
N LEU A 463 9.19 -2.20 4.50
CA LEU A 463 8.04 -2.05 5.39
C LEU A 463 6.72 -1.93 4.62
N ASP A 464 6.77 -1.39 3.41
CA ASP A 464 5.56 -1.20 2.62
C ASP A 464 4.89 -2.51 2.19
N VAL A 465 5.61 -3.64 2.22
CA VAL A 465 5.06 -4.99 2.03
C VAL A 465 4.03 -5.35 3.11
N PHE A 466 4.14 -4.76 4.31
CA PHE A 466 3.23 -5.01 5.43
C PHE A 466 2.04 -4.04 5.48
N ILE A 467 1.85 -3.23 4.42
CA ILE A 467 0.67 -2.37 4.24
C ILE A 467 -0.44 -3.11 3.47
N LEU A 468 -0.05 -4.04 2.59
CA LEU A 468 -0.94 -4.94 1.84
C LEU A 468 -1.42 -6.07 2.75
#